data_AF-X1VJR3-F1
#
_entry.id   AF-X1VJR3-F1
#
_cell.length_a   1.000
_cell.length_b   1.000
_cell.length_c   1.000
_cell.angle_alpha   90.00
_cell.angle_beta   90.00
_cell.angle_gamma   90.00
#
_symmetry.space_group_name_H-M   'P 1'
#
loop_
_entity.id
_entity.type
_entity.pdbx_description
1 polymer ?
#
loop_
_entity_poly.entity_id
_entity_poly.type
_entity_poly.pdbx_seq_one_letter_code
_entity_poly.pdbx_strand_id
1 'polypeptide(L)'
;ERKMRKVILVSMLVCCFGAGKVQGMMVYNFGGECDIDFRVNDSVYIDDNSAEGPTTVNLLDGGLIAYFMKVSGDSVFNMYGGWAGGDLEFYDHSSGYICGGVRMSDLEIWDNSRLTIAGTGFNYPYGTHQNTTGYLTGTLSNGEPIATLFYIHDSATMTLVPEPATLLLLGLGVVIWTRRLYPPKLSAGSIP
;
A
#
# COMPACT_ATOMS: atom_id res chain seq x y z
N GLU A 1 -18.49 67.54 2.61
CA GLU A 1 -19.28 66.66 1.72
C GLU A 1 -18.66 65.27 1.71
N ARG A 2 -19.40 64.25 2.16
CA ARG A 2 -18.89 62.88 2.40
C ARG A 2 -19.27 62.01 1.22
N LYS A 3 -18.29 61.67 0.36
CA LYS A 3 -18.48 60.89 -0.87
C LYS A 3 -18.72 59.41 -0.51
N MET A 4 -19.98 59.01 -0.36
CA MET A 4 -20.39 57.61 -0.20
C MET A 4 -20.01 56.81 -1.44
N ARG A 5 -19.02 55.92 -1.32
CA ARG A 5 -18.70 54.91 -2.33
C ARG A 5 -19.77 53.82 -2.28
N LYS A 6 -20.54 53.69 -3.36
CA LYS A 6 -21.47 52.57 -3.59
C LYS A 6 -20.65 51.28 -3.67
N VAL A 7 -20.74 50.45 -2.64
CA VAL A 7 -20.22 49.07 -2.67
C VAL A 7 -21.23 48.26 -3.47
N ILE A 8 -20.88 47.94 -4.71
CA ILE A 8 -21.66 47.04 -5.55
C ILE A 8 -21.31 45.62 -5.09
N LEU A 9 -22.21 45.03 -4.31
CA LEU A 9 -22.17 43.63 -3.93
C LEU A 9 -22.61 42.81 -5.16
N VAL A 10 -21.65 42.33 -5.95
CA VAL A 10 -21.95 41.37 -7.03
C VAL A 10 -22.15 40.00 -6.38
N SER A 11 -23.38 39.75 -5.95
CA SER A 11 -23.85 38.43 -5.54
C SER A 11 -24.00 37.56 -6.79
N MET A 12 -22.95 36.82 -7.14
CA MET A 12 -23.03 35.76 -8.15
C MET A 12 -23.65 34.51 -7.51
N LEU A 13 -24.98 34.49 -7.48
CA LEU A 13 -25.78 33.27 -7.27
C LEU A 13 -25.84 32.55 -8.62
N VAL A 14 -25.01 31.51 -8.80
CA VAL A 14 -24.99 30.71 -10.04
C VAL A 14 -25.34 29.25 -9.69
N CYS A 15 -26.60 28.94 -9.98
CA CYS A 15 -27.16 27.66 -10.44
C CYS A 15 -26.79 26.37 -9.68
N CYS A 16 -27.57 26.07 -8.65
CA CYS A 16 -27.82 24.69 -8.21
C CYS A 16 -28.97 24.08 -9.04
N PHE A 17 -28.72 23.48 -10.21
CA PHE A 17 -29.66 22.49 -10.78
C PHE A 17 -28.91 21.51 -11.70
N GLY A 18 -28.39 20.45 -11.07
CA GLY A 18 -27.68 19.35 -11.70
C GLY A 18 -26.69 18.72 -10.74
N ALA A 19 -27.17 18.14 -9.62
CA ALA A 19 -26.32 17.37 -8.70
C ALA A 19 -25.93 16.03 -9.34
N GLY A 20 -25.18 16.09 -10.44
CA GLY A 20 -24.28 14.99 -10.77
C GLY A 20 -23.28 14.90 -9.62
N LYS A 21 -23.03 13.69 -9.11
CA LYS A 21 -21.92 13.48 -8.19
C LYS A 21 -20.66 13.90 -8.93
N VAL A 22 -20.10 15.06 -8.59
CA VAL A 22 -18.75 15.42 -9.02
C VAL A 22 -17.86 14.41 -8.31
N GLN A 23 -17.34 13.44 -9.06
CA GLN A 23 -16.27 12.60 -8.54
C GLN A 23 -15.07 13.52 -8.37
N GLY A 24 -14.69 13.76 -7.12
CA GLY A 24 -13.46 14.44 -6.79
C GLY A 24 -12.28 13.52 -7.07
N MET A 25 -11.11 14.13 -7.13
CA MET A 25 -9.84 13.40 -7.13
C MET A 25 -9.03 13.95 -5.97
N MET A 26 -8.58 13.06 -5.09
CA MET A 26 -7.70 13.40 -3.99
C MET A 26 -6.26 13.17 -4.43
N VAL A 27 -5.45 14.22 -4.40
CA VAL A 27 -4.05 14.18 -4.83
C VAL A 27 -3.15 14.35 -3.61
N TYR A 28 -2.25 13.39 -3.40
CA TYR A 28 -1.17 13.40 -2.42
C TYR A 28 0.13 13.67 -3.16
N ASN A 29 0.60 14.91 -3.13
CA ASN A 29 1.81 15.35 -3.81
C ASN A 29 2.61 16.37 -2.98
N PHE A 30 2.66 16.18 -1.67
CA PHE A 30 3.35 17.08 -0.74
C PHE A 30 4.73 16.55 -0.30
N GLY A 31 5.13 15.34 -0.72
CA GLY A 31 6.36 14.70 -0.24
C GLY A 31 6.22 14.17 1.20
N GLY A 32 7.15 13.34 1.66
CA GLY A 32 7.08 12.80 3.02
C GLY A 32 6.03 11.69 3.17
N GLU A 33 5.36 11.60 4.33
CA GLU A 33 4.52 10.44 4.67
C GLU A 33 3.15 10.87 5.24
N CYS A 34 2.08 10.16 4.87
CA CYS A 34 0.78 10.28 5.51
C CYS A 34 0.03 8.95 5.65
N ASP A 35 -0.86 8.91 6.62
CA ASP A 35 -1.72 7.77 6.88
C ASP A 35 -3.16 8.06 6.45
N ILE A 36 -3.82 7.05 5.90
CA ILE A 36 -5.25 7.03 5.61
C ILE A 36 -5.88 5.96 6.50
N ASP A 37 -6.54 6.40 7.56
CA ASP A 37 -7.34 5.59 8.49
C ASP A 37 -8.84 5.96 8.44
N PHE A 38 -9.22 6.74 7.43
CA PHE A 38 -10.58 7.22 7.20
C PHE A 38 -11.06 6.92 5.78
N ARG A 39 -12.35 7.20 5.54
CA ARG A 39 -12.98 6.97 4.25
C ARG A 39 -12.74 8.13 3.27
N VAL A 40 -12.11 7.83 2.15
CA VAL A 40 -11.99 8.66 0.95
C VAL A 40 -13.03 8.19 -0.09
N ASN A 41 -14.00 9.05 -0.39
CA ASN A 41 -15.08 8.76 -1.35
C ASN A 41 -14.74 9.20 -2.78
N ASP A 42 -13.47 9.17 -3.14
CA ASP A 42 -12.91 9.69 -4.39
C ASP A 42 -11.75 8.80 -4.84
N SER A 43 -11.29 9.00 -6.08
CA SER A 43 -10.04 8.38 -6.54
C SER A 43 -8.84 9.04 -5.89
N VAL A 44 -7.79 8.27 -5.66
CA VAL A 44 -6.56 8.73 -4.99
C VAL A 44 -5.40 8.69 -5.97
N TYR A 45 -4.71 9.81 -6.12
CA TYR A 45 -3.46 9.92 -6.87
C TYR A 45 -2.33 10.25 -5.91
N ILE A 46 -1.26 9.47 -5.97
CA ILE A 46 -0.05 9.66 -5.19
C ILE A 46 1.06 9.94 -6.18
N ASP A 47 1.66 11.11 -6.07
CA ASP A 47 2.67 11.60 -7.00
C ASP A 47 3.78 12.32 -6.24
N ASP A 48 4.91 12.50 -6.90
CA ASP A 48 6.06 13.19 -6.33
C ASP A 48 5.78 14.68 -6.19
N ASN A 49 6.37 15.26 -5.15
CA ASN A 49 6.51 16.71 -5.08
C ASN A 49 7.85 17.11 -5.70
N SER A 50 7.84 17.90 -6.77
CA SER A 50 9.08 18.38 -7.41
C SER A 50 10.04 19.14 -6.48
N ALA A 51 9.57 19.70 -5.36
CA ALA A 51 10.38 20.41 -4.38
C ALA A 51 10.70 19.56 -3.13
N GLU A 52 9.79 18.69 -2.71
CA GLU A 52 9.88 17.96 -1.43
C GLU A 52 10.24 16.47 -1.60
N GLY A 53 10.25 15.97 -2.83
CA GLY A 53 10.59 14.59 -3.16
C GLY A 53 9.39 13.63 -3.14
N PRO A 54 9.63 12.32 -3.01
CA PRO A 54 8.59 11.30 -3.08
C PRO A 54 7.56 11.41 -1.96
N THR A 55 6.31 11.07 -2.27
CA THR A 55 5.21 10.98 -1.30
C THR A 55 4.99 9.51 -0.92
N THR A 56 4.84 9.24 0.38
CA THR A 56 4.48 7.93 0.92
C THR A 56 3.08 8.00 1.51
N VAL A 57 2.21 7.08 1.11
CA VAL A 57 0.86 6.96 1.67
C VAL A 57 0.67 5.56 2.24
N ASN A 58 0.25 5.49 3.50
CA ASN A 58 -0.07 4.25 4.18
C ASN A 58 -1.59 4.12 4.35
N LEU A 59 -2.19 3.08 3.76
CA LEU A 59 -3.55 2.69 4.05
C LEU A 59 -3.58 1.79 5.28
N LEU A 60 -4.20 2.29 6.35
CA LEU A 60 -4.30 1.61 7.65
C LEU A 60 -5.69 1.00 7.84
N ASP A 61 -5.83 0.22 8.92
CA ASP A 61 -7.13 -0.28 9.37
C ASP A 61 -8.11 0.87 9.59
N GLY A 62 -9.35 0.70 9.12
CA GLY A 62 -10.39 1.75 9.12
C GLY A 62 -10.35 2.65 7.89
N GLY A 63 -9.25 2.69 7.16
CA GLY A 63 -9.12 3.37 5.88
C GLY A 63 -9.96 2.72 4.78
N LEU A 64 -10.60 3.53 3.94
CA LEU A 64 -11.35 3.05 2.77
C LEU A 64 -11.17 4.04 1.63
N ILE A 65 -10.66 3.57 0.50
CA ILE A 65 -10.55 4.36 -0.74
C ILE A 65 -11.57 3.79 -1.72
N ALA A 66 -12.63 4.54 -2.01
CA ALA A 66 -13.84 3.97 -2.61
C ALA A 66 -13.69 3.59 -4.09
N TYR A 67 -12.75 4.23 -4.79
CA TYR A 67 -12.53 4.11 -6.22
C TYR A 67 -11.10 3.63 -6.50
N PHE A 68 -10.57 3.96 -7.68
CA PHE A 68 -9.22 3.55 -8.07
C PHE A 68 -8.14 4.40 -7.39
N MET A 69 -6.95 3.82 -7.34
CA MET A 69 -5.74 4.45 -6.85
C MET A 69 -4.65 4.37 -7.91
N LYS A 70 -3.92 5.46 -8.07
CA LYS A 70 -2.72 5.51 -8.91
C LYS A 70 -1.52 6.06 -8.12
N VAL A 71 -0.40 5.37 -8.23
CA VAL A 71 0.91 5.74 -7.66
C VAL A 71 1.87 5.99 -8.82
N SER A 72 2.56 7.12 -8.82
CA SER A 72 3.45 7.55 -9.91
C SER A 72 4.74 8.19 -9.40
N GLY A 73 5.68 8.48 -10.30
CA GLY A 73 6.99 9.01 -9.93
C GLY A 73 7.83 8.00 -9.15
N ASP A 74 8.51 8.46 -8.10
CA ASP A 74 9.27 7.68 -7.11
C ASP A 74 8.46 7.41 -5.82
N SER A 75 7.16 7.70 -5.84
CA SER A 75 6.28 7.64 -4.66
C SER A 75 5.96 6.21 -4.20
N VAL A 76 5.48 6.11 -2.95
CA VAL A 76 5.28 4.85 -2.24
C VAL A 76 3.85 4.71 -1.77
N PHE A 77 3.25 3.53 -2.00
CA PHE A 77 1.99 3.15 -1.38
C PHE A 77 2.12 1.87 -0.55
N ASN A 78 1.76 1.95 0.72
CA ASN A 78 1.74 0.79 1.61
C ASN A 78 0.29 0.47 2.03
N MET A 79 -0.06 -0.81 2.02
CA MET A 79 -1.35 -1.29 2.50
C MET A 79 -1.13 -2.27 3.65
N TYR A 80 -1.33 -1.75 4.87
CA TYR A 80 -1.24 -2.52 6.10
C TYR A 80 -2.60 -3.05 6.56
N GLY A 81 -3.67 -2.44 6.03
CA GLY A 81 -5.06 -2.73 6.38
C GLY A 81 -6.02 -1.98 5.45
N GLY A 82 -7.28 -1.85 5.88
CA GLY A 82 -8.29 -1.04 5.19
C GLY A 82 -8.86 -1.68 3.92
N TRP A 83 -9.44 -0.86 3.02
CA TRP A 83 -10.06 -1.32 1.78
C TRP A 83 -9.74 -0.40 0.59
N ALA A 84 -9.16 -0.96 -0.49
CA ALA A 84 -9.00 -0.32 -1.79
C ALA A 84 -10.13 -0.77 -2.75
N GLY A 85 -11.13 0.08 -2.97
CA GLY A 85 -12.38 -0.28 -3.65
C GLY A 85 -12.27 -0.52 -5.14
N GLY A 86 -11.32 0.13 -5.81
CA GLY A 86 -11.09 0.03 -7.25
C GLY A 86 -9.77 -0.64 -7.60
N ASP A 87 -9.24 -0.24 -8.75
CA ASP A 87 -7.96 -0.71 -9.26
C ASP A 87 -6.82 -0.01 -8.52
N LEU A 88 -5.71 -0.73 -8.33
CA LEU A 88 -4.49 -0.19 -7.75
C LEU A 88 -3.40 -0.23 -8.82
N GLU A 89 -2.97 0.95 -9.25
CA GLU A 89 -2.02 1.10 -10.36
C GLU A 89 -0.70 1.73 -9.89
N PHE A 90 0.43 1.12 -10.28
CA PHE A 90 1.78 1.65 -10.06
C PHE A 90 2.44 1.99 -11.40
N TYR A 91 2.97 3.21 -11.53
CA TYR A 91 3.65 3.72 -12.74
C TYR A 91 5.04 4.29 -12.44
N ASP A 92 5.80 4.52 -13.51
CA ASP A 92 7.13 5.13 -13.52
C ASP A 92 8.17 4.33 -12.71
N HIS A 93 8.53 4.79 -11.51
CA HIS A 93 9.49 4.16 -10.59
C HIS A 93 8.88 3.93 -9.20
N SER A 94 7.54 3.94 -9.12
CA SER A 94 6.82 3.86 -7.86
C SER A 94 7.00 2.50 -7.19
N SER A 95 6.73 2.44 -5.88
CA SER A 95 6.84 1.19 -5.14
C SER A 95 5.76 1.01 -4.11
N GLY A 96 5.55 -0.23 -3.68
CA GLY A 96 4.59 -0.51 -2.64
C GLY A 96 4.81 -1.80 -1.88
N TYR A 97 4.13 -1.86 -0.73
CA TYR A 97 4.14 -3.01 0.15
C TYR A 97 2.72 -3.32 0.64
N ILE A 98 2.25 -4.54 0.38
CA ILE A 98 0.93 -5.02 0.81
C ILE A 98 1.13 -6.17 1.78
N CYS A 99 0.68 -6.02 3.01
CA CYS A 99 0.66 -7.10 4.00
C CYS A 99 -0.68 -7.26 4.72
N GLY A 100 -1.66 -6.41 4.38
CA GLY A 100 -3.03 -6.50 4.85
C GLY A 100 -3.98 -5.70 3.98
N GLY A 101 -5.24 -5.65 4.40
CA GLY A 101 -6.33 -4.95 3.74
C GLY A 101 -7.20 -5.87 2.89
N VAL A 102 -8.46 -5.47 2.71
CA VAL A 102 -9.50 -6.26 2.07
C VAL A 102 -9.85 -5.70 0.72
N ARG A 103 -9.87 -6.58 -0.29
CA ARG A 103 -10.31 -6.34 -1.67
C ARG A 103 -9.56 -5.23 -2.41
N MET A 104 -9.17 -5.56 -3.62
CA MET A 104 -8.83 -4.67 -4.72
C MET A 104 -9.43 -5.32 -5.97
N SER A 105 -9.87 -4.52 -6.94
CA SER A 105 -10.43 -5.06 -8.18
C SER A 105 -9.30 -5.68 -8.98
N ASP A 106 -8.52 -4.83 -9.65
CA ASP A 106 -7.33 -5.22 -10.38
C ASP A 106 -6.08 -4.55 -9.79
N LEU A 107 -4.95 -5.24 -9.92
CA LEU A 107 -3.64 -4.77 -9.52
C LEU A 107 -2.76 -4.62 -10.76
N GLU A 108 -2.40 -3.39 -11.11
CA GLU A 108 -1.57 -3.11 -12.28
C GLU A 108 -0.24 -2.49 -11.89
N ILE A 109 0.83 -3.01 -12.48
CA ILE A 109 2.20 -2.59 -12.20
C ILE A 109 2.92 -2.35 -13.52
N TRP A 110 3.29 -1.10 -13.78
CA TRP A 110 3.84 -0.62 -15.04
C TRP A 110 5.27 -0.08 -14.89
N ASP A 111 5.95 0.09 -16.03
CA ASP A 111 7.27 0.72 -16.16
C ASP A 111 8.37 0.05 -15.33
N ASN A 112 9.00 0.75 -14.39
CA ASN A 112 10.06 0.24 -13.50
C ASN A 112 9.57 0.08 -12.05
N SER A 113 8.25 0.02 -11.86
CA SER A 113 7.62 -0.02 -10.54
C SER A 113 7.79 -1.36 -9.84
N ARG A 114 7.70 -1.36 -8.50
CA ARG A 114 7.96 -2.55 -7.68
C ARG A 114 6.95 -2.72 -6.57
N LEU A 115 6.29 -3.86 -6.55
CA LEU A 115 5.37 -4.22 -5.48
C LEU A 115 5.86 -5.44 -4.73
N THR A 116 5.78 -5.39 -3.40
CA THR A 116 5.97 -6.57 -2.55
C THR A 116 4.67 -6.92 -1.86
N ILE A 117 4.28 -8.20 -1.91
CA ILE A 117 3.10 -8.72 -1.22
C ILE A 117 3.55 -9.79 -0.22
N ALA A 118 3.24 -9.56 1.05
CA ALA A 118 3.62 -10.43 2.14
C ALA A 118 2.43 -11.24 2.65
N GLY A 119 2.57 -12.57 2.67
CA GLY A 119 1.51 -13.47 3.09
C GLY A 119 1.89 -14.94 2.99
N THR A 120 0.89 -15.80 3.04
CA THR A 120 1.03 -17.25 2.96
C THR A 120 -0.02 -17.89 2.05
N GLY A 121 0.27 -19.10 1.59
CA GLY A 121 -0.68 -19.89 0.80
C GLY A 121 -0.96 -19.32 -0.59
N PHE A 122 -0.02 -18.55 -1.17
CA PHE A 122 -0.18 -18.03 -2.52
C PHE A 122 -0.27 -19.16 -3.55
N ASN A 123 -1.10 -18.98 -4.59
CA ASN A 123 -1.18 -19.88 -5.73
C ASN A 123 -0.01 -19.73 -6.73
N TYR A 124 0.91 -18.80 -6.47
CA TYR A 124 2.17 -18.62 -7.17
C TYR A 124 3.35 -18.89 -6.23
N PRO A 125 4.50 -19.33 -6.74
CA PRO A 125 5.69 -19.49 -5.92
C PRO A 125 6.16 -18.14 -5.35
N TYR A 126 6.76 -18.17 -4.16
CA TYR A 126 7.45 -17.00 -3.61
C TYR A 126 8.62 -16.57 -4.49
N GLY A 127 8.96 -15.28 -4.44
CA GLY A 127 9.98 -14.65 -5.27
C GLY A 127 9.41 -13.59 -6.20
N THR A 128 10.26 -13.12 -7.11
CA THR A 128 9.95 -12.04 -8.03
C THR A 128 9.32 -12.56 -9.33
N HIS A 129 8.22 -11.93 -9.72
CA HIS A 129 7.48 -12.15 -10.95
C HIS A 129 7.58 -10.89 -11.82
N GLN A 130 7.73 -11.09 -13.14
CA GLN A 130 7.90 -10.04 -14.13
C GLN A 130 7.14 -10.38 -15.41
N ASN A 131 6.64 -9.36 -16.11
CA ASN A 131 6.00 -9.48 -17.43
C ASN A 131 4.98 -10.64 -17.50
N THR A 132 4.05 -10.66 -16.55
CA THR A 132 3.07 -11.73 -16.39
C THR A 132 1.73 -11.18 -15.91
N THR A 133 0.67 -11.89 -16.25
CA THR A 133 -0.70 -11.60 -15.86
C THR A 133 -1.28 -12.85 -15.21
N GLY A 134 -2.12 -12.68 -14.20
CA GLY A 134 -2.69 -13.82 -13.50
C GLY A 134 -3.80 -13.46 -12.53
N TYR A 135 -4.27 -14.47 -11.82
CA TYR A 135 -5.22 -14.31 -10.73
C TYR A 135 -4.54 -14.77 -9.43
N LEU A 136 -4.16 -13.81 -8.59
CA LEU A 136 -3.46 -14.08 -7.34
C LEU A 136 -4.48 -14.42 -6.25
N THR A 137 -4.29 -15.56 -5.60
CA THR A 137 -5.02 -15.94 -4.39
C THR A 137 -4.05 -16.29 -3.26
N GLY A 138 -4.46 -16.10 -2.02
CA GLY A 138 -3.68 -16.43 -0.83
C GLY A 138 -4.23 -15.78 0.43
N THR A 139 -3.42 -15.74 1.48
CA THR A 139 -3.71 -15.05 2.74
C THR A 139 -2.61 -14.02 2.99
N LEU A 140 -2.97 -12.76 3.22
CA LEU A 140 -2.04 -11.70 3.58
C LEU A 140 -1.52 -11.88 5.01
N SER A 141 -0.45 -11.17 5.36
CA SER A 141 0.21 -11.32 6.67
C SER A 141 -0.67 -10.95 7.88
N ASN A 142 -1.70 -10.13 7.68
CA ASN A 142 -2.69 -9.83 8.71
C ASN A 142 -3.80 -10.90 8.83
N GLY A 143 -3.75 -11.97 8.03
CA GLY A 143 -4.72 -13.07 8.02
C GLY A 143 -5.89 -12.89 7.05
N GLU A 144 -5.96 -11.79 6.32
CA GLU A 144 -7.05 -11.53 5.37
C GLU A 144 -6.81 -12.23 4.02
N PRO A 145 -7.84 -12.76 3.35
CA PRO A 145 -7.68 -13.38 2.05
C PRO A 145 -7.43 -12.32 0.97
N ILE A 146 -6.52 -12.62 0.03
CA ILE A 146 -6.36 -11.89 -1.22
C ILE A 146 -6.88 -12.72 -2.38
N ALA A 147 -7.59 -12.06 -3.30
CA ALA A 147 -8.13 -12.66 -4.51
C ALA A 147 -8.33 -11.54 -5.57
N THR A 148 -7.33 -11.33 -6.42
CA THR A 148 -7.31 -10.20 -7.38
C THR A 148 -6.66 -10.62 -8.71
N LEU A 149 -7.09 -10.00 -9.80
CA LEU A 149 -6.35 -10.06 -11.06
C LEU A 149 -5.13 -9.15 -10.94
N PHE A 150 -4.01 -9.60 -11.47
CA PHE A 150 -2.81 -8.77 -11.53
C PHE A 150 -2.22 -8.74 -12.93
N TYR A 151 -1.64 -7.60 -13.27
CA TYR A 151 -1.00 -7.32 -14.55
C TYR A 151 0.36 -6.67 -14.29
N ILE A 152 1.45 -7.33 -14.72
CA ILE A 152 2.81 -6.80 -14.63
C ILE A 152 3.30 -6.51 -16.04
N HIS A 153 3.57 -5.24 -16.31
CA HIS A 153 4.01 -4.74 -17.61
C HIS A 153 5.48 -4.30 -17.58
N ASP A 154 6.07 -4.23 -18.78
CA ASP A 154 7.42 -3.68 -19.01
C ASP A 154 8.51 -4.27 -18.11
N SER A 155 9.20 -3.43 -17.33
CA SER A 155 10.28 -3.81 -16.41
C SER A 155 9.81 -3.92 -14.96
N ALA A 156 8.49 -3.86 -14.74
CA ALA A 156 7.91 -3.86 -13.42
C ALA A 156 8.04 -5.23 -12.75
N THR A 157 7.96 -5.23 -11.42
CA THR A 157 8.13 -6.44 -10.62
C THR A 157 7.08 -6.56 -9.53
N MET A 158 6.61 -7.78 -9.31
CA MET A 158 5.85 -8.17 -8.12
C MET A 158 6.61 -9.24 -7.36
N THR A 159 6.92 -9.02 -6.09
CA THR A 159 7.62 -9.99 -5.26
C THR A 159 6.70 -10.54 -4.18
N LEU A 160 6.47 -11.85 -4.18
CA LEU A 160 5.72 -12.54 -3.14
C LEU A 160 6.69 -13.03 -2.06
N VAL A 161 6.45 -12.65 -0.81
CA VAL A 161 7.28 -13.05 0.34
C VAL A 161 6.47 -13.76 1.41
N PRO A 162 7.03 -14.77 2.09
CA PRO A 162 6.35 -15.40 3.21
C PRO A 162 6.17 -14.42 4.36
N GLU A 163 5.18 -14.66 5.22
CA GLU A 163 4.98 -13.90 6.46
C GLU A 163 6.29 -13.75 7.27
N PRO A 164 6.71 -12.52 7.65
CA PRO A 164 7.96 -12.28 8.37
C PRO A 164 8.10 -13.08 9.67
N ALA A 165 6.99 -13.29 10.38
CA ALA A 165 6.96 -14.03 11.64
C ALA A 165 7.33 -15.52 11.47
N THR A 166 7.06 -16.11 10.29
CA THR A 166 7.38 -17.52 10.01
C THR A 166 8.89 -17.76 10.07
N LEU A 167 9.69 -16.82 9.56
CA LEU A 167 11.15 -16.92 9.61
C LEU A 167 11.70 -16.77 11.03
N LEU A 168 11.10 -15.87 11.82
CA LEU A 168 11.50 -15.67 13.21
C LEU A 168 11.18 -16.91 14.06
N LEU A 169 10.00 -17.49 13.90
CA LEU A 169 9.61 -18.72 14.58
C LEU A 169 10.48 -19.91 14.16
N LEU A 170 10.81 -20.01 12.86
CA LEU A 170 11.73 -21.04 12.36
C LEU A 170 13.13 -20.89 13.00
N GLY A 171 13.66 -19.67 13.04
CA GLY A 171 14.94 -19.37 13.68
C GLY A 171 14.94 -19.72 15.17
N LEU A 172 13.90 -19.34 15.90
CA LEU A 172 13.73 -19.71 17.31
C LEU A 172 13.62 -21.23 17.49
N GLY A 173 12.89 -21.93 16.62
CA GLY A 173 12.80 -23.38 16.61
C GLY A 173 14.17 -24.04 16.44
N VAL A 174 15.00 -23.55 15.52
CA VAL A 174 16.38 -24.01 15.32
C VAL A 174 17.24 -23.74 16.55
N VAL A 175 17.12 -22.58 17.17
CA VAL A 175 17.88 -22.24 18.40
C VAL A 175 17.47 -23.16 19.56
N ILE A 176 16.18 -23.44 19.72
CA ILE A 176 15.69 -24.36 20.76
C ILE A 176 16.17 -25.79 20.48
N TRP A 177 16.15 -26.24 19.23
CA TRP A 177 16.61 -27.58 18.85
C TRP A 177 18.12 -27.75 19.06
N THR A 178 18.93 -26.78 18.62
CA THR A 178 20.39 -26.85 18.78
C THR A 178 20.83 -26.91 20.24
N ARG A 179 20.15 -26.18 21.15
CA ARG A 179 20.40 -26.29 22.60
C ARG A 179 20.09 -27.67 23.18
N ARG A 180 19.13 -28.40 22.60
CA ARG A 180 18.80 -29.77 23.03
C ARG A 180 19.84 -30.80 22.58
N LEU A 181 20.42 -30.61 21.38
CA LEU A 181 21.44 -31.52 20.84
C LEU A 181 22.82 -31.29 21.46
N TYR A 182 23.13 -30.06 21.85
CA TYR A 182 24.40 -29.69 22.45
C TYR A 182 24.16 -29.03 23.81
N PRO A 183 23.82 -29.83 24.86
CA PRO A 183 23.70 -29.28 26.20
C PRO A 183 25.03 -28.63 26.58
N PRO A 184 25.00 -27.43 27.22
CA PRO A 184 26.23 -26.79 27.66
C PRO A 184 26.98 -27.75 28.59
N LYS A 185 28.27 -27.95 28.31
CA LYS A 185 29.15 -28.68 29.23
C LYS A 185 29.14 -27.91 30.54
N LEU A 186 28.52 -28.49 31.58
CA LEU A 186 28.67 -28.03 32.94
C LEU A 186 30.17 -28.04 33.24
N SER A 187 30.80 -26.87 33.26
CA SER A 187 32.16 -26.76 33.75
C SER A 187 32.10 -27.16 35.22
N ALA A 188 32.69 -28.30 35.56
CA ALA A 188 32.85 -28.73 36.93
C ALA A 188 33.67 -27.65 37.66
N GLY A 189 32.97 -26.73 38.32
CA GLY A 189 33.59 -25.80 39.25
C GLY A 189 34.16 -26.62 40.39
N SER A 190 35.47 -26.62 40.53
CA SER A 190 36.16 -27.09 41.72
C SER A 190 35.64 -26.28 42.91
N ILE A 191 34.85 -26.92 43.77
CA ILE A 191 34.45 -26.35 45.06
C ILE A 191 35.73 -26.38 45.94
N PRO A 192 36.16 -25.23 46.51
CA PRO A 192 37.30 -25.16 47.42
C PRO A 192 37.03 -25.83 48.77
#